data_AF-A0AA45ARD9-F1
#
_entry.id   AF-A0AA45ARD9-F1
#
_cell.length_a   1.000
_cell.length_b   1.000
_cell.length_c   1.000
_cell.angle_alpha   90.00
_cell.angle_beta   90.00
_cell.angle_gamma   90.00
#
_symmetry.space_group_name_H-M   'P 1'
#
loop_
_entity.id
_entity.type
_entity.pdbx_description
1 polymer ?
#
loop_
_entity_poly.entity_id
_entity_poly.type
_entity_poly.pdbx_seq_one_letter_code
_entity_poly.pdbx_strand_id
1 'polypeptide(L)'
;MKPKYAYALGALSALANVASADLRFRSRPELAIPRLNIRTPAYGHATEKGLIFITPYEGFAEGHQGPTQPGAYIIRDDGELVWSGTGFHAGWGANFRPETWDGKQYLRVFQGTLMGFMDLGGYRGGSDFEIAETEVFAFEHHARFRGRSLDGSLETISFFDNGAHSAPVQIRPYSRARVVQLNHTSGVATSLRTYDAPDGLSARTQGSVQLFPNGNVFVDWGEAGAVT
;
A
#
# COMPACT_ATOMS: atom_id res chain seq x y z
N MET A 1 79.95 -8.03 3.24
CA MET A 1 78.75 -8.89 3.11
C MET A 1 77.61 -8.24 3.87
N LYS A 2 76.46 -7.98 3.22
CA LYS A 2 75.26 -7.35 3.80
C LYS A 2 74.30 -8.43 4.33
N PRO A 3 73.60 -8.24 5.47
CA PRO A 3 72.31 -8.87 5.69
C PRO A 3 71.20 -7.94 5.21
N LYS A 4 70.28 -8.49 4.40
CA LYS A 4 69.02 -7.85 4.00
C LYS A 4 67.98 -8.19 5.07
N TYR A 5 67.40 -7.19 5.73
CA TYR A 5 66.16 -7.36 6.49
C TYR A 5 65.01 -6.83 5.63
N ALA A 6 64.18 -7.75 5.16
CA ALA A 6 62.91 -7.44 4.52
C ALA A 6 61.89 -7.15 5.62
N TYR A 7 61.35 -5.92 5.66
CA TYR A 7 60.17 -5.63 6.45
C TYR A 7 58.94 -6.13 5.70
N ALA A 8 58.32 -7.20 6.21
CA ALA A 8 57.02 -7.65 5.73
C ALA A 8 55.96 -6.61 6.16
N LEU A 9 55.29 -6.00 5.20
CA LEU A 9 54.05 -5.24 5.44
C LEU A 9 52.97 -6.24 5.89
N GLY A 10 52.57 -6.18 7.16
CA GLY A 10 51.39 -6.88 7.64
C GLY A 10 50.13 -6.19 7.13
N ALA A 11 49.36 -6.86 6.28
CA ALA A 11 48.00 -6.43 5.94
C ALA A 11 47.07 -6.78 7.12
N LEU A 12 46.59 -5.77 7.84
CA LEU A 12 45.48 -5.93 8.78
C LEU A 12 44.18 -6.00 7.98
N SER A 13 43.66 -7.20 7.77
CA SER A 13 42.29 -7.41 7.31
C SER A 13 41.34 -7.15 8.48
N ALA A 14 40.73 -5.97 8.51
CA ALA A 14 39.58 -5.71 9.38
C ALA A 14 38.39 -6.54 8.87
N LEU A 15 38.15 -7.70 9.49
CA LEU A 15 36.89 -8.42 9.35
C LEU A 15 35.80 -7.56 9.99
N ALA A 16 35.11 -6.76 9.18
CA ALA A 16 33.84 -6.20 9.59
C ALA A 16 32.90 -7.38 9.87
N ASN A 17 32.57 -7.59 11.14
CA ASN A 17 31.51 -8.53 11.52
C ASN A 17 30.22 -8.01 10.88
N VAL A 18 29.83 -8.61 9.75
CA VAL A 18 28.51 -8.41 9.18
C VAL A 18 27.55 -9.14 10.11
N ALA A 19 27.06 -8.45 11.13
CA ALA A 19 26.00 -8.96 11.96
C ALA A 19 24.74 -9.06 11.11
N SER A 20 24.38 -10.29 10.72
CA SER A 20 23.07 -10.55 10.15
C SER A 20 22.07 -10.57 11.30
N ALA A 21 21.28 -9.50 11.43
CA ALA A 21 20.14 -9.50 12.32
C ALA A 21 19.07 -10.41 11.71
N ASP A 22 18.66 -11.46 12.42
CA ASP A 22 17.60 -12.38 11.99
C ASP A 22 16.19 -11.79 12.09
N LEU A 23 16.10 -10.46 12.29
CA LEU A 23 14.90 -9.66 12.54
C LEU A 23 14.10 -10.10 13.78
N ARG A 24 14.74 -10.79 14.75
CA ARG A 24 14.11 -11.09 16.05
C ARG A 24 14.39 -9.98 17.06
N PHE A 25 13.32 -9.49 17.67
CA PHE A 25 13.40 -8.48 18.71
C PHE A 25 13.70 -9.17 20.05
N ARG A 26 14.88 -8.94 20.64
CA ARG A 26 15.25 -9.57 21.92
C ARG A 26 14.27 -9.24 23.05
N SER A 27 13.72 -8.03 23.06
CA SER A 27 12.74 -7.57 24.05
C SER A 27 11.32 -8.10 23.80
N ARG A 28 11.04 -8.57 22.58
CA ARG A 28 9.73 -9.06 22.12
C ARG A 28 9.91 -10.27 21.18
N PRO A 29 10.51 -11.38 21.67
CA PRO A 29 10.89 -12.52 20.83
C PRO A 29 9.69 -13.27 20.24
N GLU A 30 8.48 -13.02 20.75
CA GLU A 30 7.23 -13.59 20.28
C GLU A 30 6.60 -12.84 19.09
N LEU A 31 7.15 -11.68 18.69
CA LEU A 31 6.68 -10.96 17.51
C LEU A 31 7.07 -11.72 16.22
N ALA A 32 6.05 -12.10 15.45
CA ALA A 32 6.17 -12.74 14.14
C ALA A 32 5.79 -11.73 13.04
N ILE A 33 6.67 -10.76 12.83
CA ILE A 33 6.41 -9.57 12.02
C ILE A 33 6.37 -9.92 10.52
N PRO A 34 5.42 -9.37 9.75
CA PRO A 34 5.46 -9.43 8.30
C PRO A 34 6.79 -8.88 7.76
N ARG A 35 7.51 -9.68 6.96
CA ARG A 35 8.75 -9.23 6.31
C ARG A 35 8.45 -8.71 4.92
N LEU A 36 8.86 -7.48 4.63
CA LEU A 36 8.80 -6.96 3.28
C LEU A 36 9.92 -7.58 2.42
N ASN A 37 9.55 -8.08 1.25
CA ASN A 37 10.50 -8.39 0.19
C ASN A 37 10.72 -7.13 -0.66
N ILE A 38 11.73 -6.35 -0.30
CA ILE A 38 12.01 -5.05 -0.96
C ILE A 38 12.66 -5.31 -2.33
N ARG A 39 11.84 -5.23 -3.38
CA ARG A 39 12.30 -5.39 -4.78
C ARG A 39 12.98 -4.12 -5.33
N THR A 40 12.54 -2.97 -4.86
CA THR A 40 13.06 -1.65 -5.25
C THR A 40 13.42 -0.87 -4.00
N PRO A 41 14.71 -0.84 -3.61
CA PRO A 41 15.12 -0.14 -2.40
C PRO A 41 14.90 1.37 -2.49
N ALA A 42 14.56 1.99 -1.36
CA ALA A 42 14.57 3.43 -1.23
C ALA A 42 16.01 3.95 -1.29
N TYR A 43 16.34 4.75 -2.30
CA TYR A 43 17.68 5.34 -2.45
C TYR A 43 17.60 6.86 -2.30
N GLY A 44 18.31 7.41 -1.31
CA GLY A 44 18.47 8.86 -1.12
C GLY A 44 17.13 9.60 -0.93
N HIS A 45 16.75 10.42 -1.92
CA HIS A 45 15.50 11.19 -1.94
C HIS A 45 14.48 10.64 -2.97
N ALA A 46 14.63 9.38 -3.40
CA ALA A 46 13.75 8.76 -4.39
C ALA A 46 12.36 8.42 -3.84
N THR A 47 12.21 8.28 -2.52
CA THR A 47 10.93 8.03 -1.82
C THR A 47 10.53 9.26 -1.02
N GLU A 48 9.22 9.43 -0.82
CA GLU A 48 8.73 10.45 0.09
C GLU A 48 9.10 10.07 1.54
N LYS A 49 9.47 11.06 2.35
CA LYS A 49 9.76 10.82 3.76
C LYS A 49 8.49 10.39 4.48
N GLY A 50 8.56 9.27 5.20
CA GLY A 50 7.44 8.82 5.98
C GLY A 50 7.61 7.42 6.54
N LEU A 51 6.60 6.99 7.26
CA LEU A 51 6.45 5.61 7.69
C LEU A 51 5.36 4.96 6.83
N ILE A 52 5.50 3.67 6.60
CA ILE A 52 4.54 2.85 5.87
C ILE A 52 3.59 2.22 6.90
N PHE A 53 2.29 2.39 6.67
CA PHE A 53 1.22 1.89 7.52
C PHE A 53 0.49 0.79 6.76
N ILE A 54 0.52 -0.44 7.28
CA ILE A 54 -0.08 -1.61 6.63
C ILE A 54 -0.90 -2.43 7.62
N THR A 55 -1.90 -3.14 7.09
CA THR A 55 -2.74 -4.07 7.83
C THR A 55 -2.83 -5.43 7.14
N PRO A 56 -1.70 -6.17 7.03
CA PRO A 56 -1.70 -7.48 6.40
C PRO A 56 -2.49 -8.47 7.26
N TYR A 57 -3.18 -9.39 6.58
CA TYR A 57 -3.95 -10.46 7.19
C TYR A 57 -4.00 -11.67 6.26
N GLU A 58 -4.48 -12.80 6.76
CA GLU A 58 -4.40 -14.09 6.07
C GLU A 58 -5.38 -14.29 4.91
N GLY A 59 -6.23 -13.31 4.58
CA GLY A 59 -7.32 -13.52 3.64
C GLY A 59 -8.56 -14.14 4.29
N PHE A 60 -9.61 -14.37 3.51
CA PHE A 60 -10.91 -14.85 4.02
C PHE A 60 -11.32 -16.23 3.51
N ALA A 61 -10.74 -16.73 2.41
CA ALA A 61 -11.10 -18.05 1.88
C ALA A 61 -10.12 -19.14 2.36
N GLU A 62 -10.49 -20.39 2.09
CA GLU A 62 -9.67 -21.55 2.41
C GLU A 62 -8.37 -21.57 1.57
N GLY A 63 -7.25 -21.92 2.20
CA GLY A 63 -5.96 -22.05 1.52
C GLY A 63 -5.20 -20.75 1.27
N HIS A 64 -5.68 -19.61 1.78
CA HIS A 64 -4.91 -18.38 1.73
C HIS A 64 -3.64 -18.45 2.60
N GLN A 65 -2.66 -17.63 2.26
CA GLN A 65 -1.44 -17.45 3.03
C GLN A 65 -1.31 -15.99 3.44
N GLY A 66 -0.95 -15.74 4.70
CA GLY A 66 -0.61 -14.41 5.17
C GLY A 66 0.15 -14.47 6.48
N PRO A 67 0.30 -13.33 7.17
CA PRO A 67 1.11 -13.26 8.37
C PRO A 67 0.49 -14.07 9.51
N THR A 68 1.33 -14.77 10.27
CA THR A 68 0.92 -15.49 11.49
C THR A 68 0.30 -14.57 12.54
N GLN A 69 0.69 -13.29 12.53
CA GLN A 69 0.10 -12.24 13.36
C GLN A 69 -0.53 -11.19 12.44
N PRO A 70 -1.82 -11.30 12.08
CA PRO A 70 -2.50 -10.24 11.35
C PRO A 70 -2.66 -9.00 12.25
N GLY A 71 -2.63 -7.81 11.66
CA GLY A 71 -2.83 -6.58 12.41
C GLY A 71 -2.19 -5.36 11.78
N ALA A 72 -2.25 -4.24 12.50
CA ALA A 72 -1.66 -2.98 12.09
C ALA A 72 -0.17 -2.93 12.39
N TYR A 73 0.64 -2.57 11.40
CA TYR A 73 2.09 -2.42 11.54
C TYR A 73 2.54 -1.09 10.95
N ILE A 74 3.49 -0.47 11.63
CA ILE A 74 4.23 0.69 11.12
C ILE A 74 5.64 0.23 10.84
N ILE A 75 6.07 0.39 9.60
CA ILE A 75 7.39 -0.03 9.13
C ILE A 75 8.07 1.11 8.39
N ARG A 76 9.39 1.06 8.32
CA ARG A 76 10.19 1.95 7.47
C ARG A 76 10.26 1.41 6.05
N ASP A 77 10.70 2.28 5.13
CA ASP A 77 10.94 1.95 3.73
C ASP A 77 12.12 0.97 3.51
N ASP A 78 12.97 0.80 4.54
CA ASP A 78 13.98 -0.27 4.65
C ASP A 78 13.42 -1.60 5.21
N GLY A 79 12.14 -1.66 5.54
CA GLY A 79 11.46 -2.84 6.06
C GLY A 79 11.59 -3.04 7.58
N GLU A 80 12.26 -2.15 8.31
CA GLU A 80 12.35 -2.27 9.77
C GLU A 80 11.02 -1.95 10.45
N LEU A 81 10.64 -2.76 11.44
CA LEU A 81 9.48 -2.50 12.28
C LEU A 81 9.72 -1.28 13.17
N VAL A 82 8.79 -0.33 13.13
CA VAL A 82 8.72 0.81 14.07
C VAL A 82 7.71 0.53 15.18
N TRP A 83 6.54 -0.02 14.84
CA TRP A 83 5.49 -0.31 15.80
C TRP A 83 4.62 -1.47 15.35
N SER A 84 4.21 -2.30 16.31
CA SER A 84 3.29 -3.42 16.11
C SER A 84 2.03 -3.23 16.95
N GLY A 85 0.88 -3.35 16.30
CA GLY A 85 -0.44 -3.38 16.93
C GLY A 85 -0.83 -4.74 17.47
N THR A 86 0.06 -5.74 17.43
CA THR A 86 -0.19 -7.08 17.98
C THR A 86 -0.56 -6.97 19.46
N GLY A 87 -1.76 -7.43 19.81
CA GLY A 87 -2.33 -7.34 21.15
C GLY A 87 -3.19 -6.09 21.42
N PHE A 88 -3.16 -5.08 20.54
CA PHE A 88 -4.07 -3.92 20.60
C PHE A 88 -5.32 -4.14 19.74
N HIS A 89 -5.18 -4.91 18.65
CA HIS A 89 -6.19 -5.14 17.63
C HIS A 89 -6.15 -6.63 17.28
N ALA A 90 -7.30 -7.28 17.12
CA ALA A 90 -7.38 -8.69 16.70
C ALA A 90 -8.00 -8.83 15.31
N GLY A 91 -7.49 -9.75 14.50
CA GLY A 91 -8.06 -10.14 13.22
C GLY A 91 -7.82 -9.12 12.10
N TRP A 92 -8.85 -8.90 11.29
CA TRP A 92 -8.78 -8.01 10.13
C TRP A 92 -8.83 -6.53 10.52
N GLY A 93 -8.04 -5.71 9.83
CA GLY A 93 -8.03 -4.26 9.97
C GLY A 93 -7.89 -3.59 8.61
N ALA A 94 -8.42 -2.37 8.49
CA ALA A 94 -8.31 -1.57 7.28
C ALA A 94 -8.16 -0.09 7.59
N ASN A 95 -7.74 0.68 6.57
CA ASN A 95 -7.59 2.13 6.66
C ASN A 95 -6.73 2.56 7.87
N PHE A 96 -5.63 1.83 8.12
CA PHE A 96 -4.69 2.16 9.17
C PHE A 96 -3.82 3.33 8.75
N ARG A 97 -3.94 4.46 9.45
CA ARG A 97 -3.23 5.69 9.10
C ARG A 97 -3.12 6.66 10.28
N PRO A 98 -2.19 7.62 10.22
CA PRO A 98 -2.27 8.80 11.07
C PRO A 98 -3.51 9.62 10.69
N GLU A 99 -4.15 10.21 11.69
CA GLU A 99 -5.27 11.12 11.50
C GLU A 99 -5.21 12.26 12.52
N THR A 100 -5.65 13.44 12.09
CA THR A 100 -5.75 14.61 12.96
C THR A 100 -7.18 14.74 13.46
N TRP A 101 -7.35 14.74 14.77
CA TRP A 101 -8.62 15.03 15.42
C TRP A 101 -8.39 16.07 16.51
N ASP A 102 -9.15 17.16 16.46
CA ASP A 102 -9.03 18.30 17.38
C ASP A 102 -7.58 18.82 17.54
N GLY A 103 -6.89 19.01 16.41
CA GLY A 103 -5.50 19.48 16.37
C GLY A 103 -4.45 18.47 16.85
N LYS A 104 -4.86 17.29 17.32
CA LYS A 104 -3.97 16.24 17.83
C LYS A 104 -3.87 15.05 16.87
N GLN A 105 -2.68 14.45 16.81
CA GLN A 105 -2.43 13.25 16.01
C GLN A 105 -2.88 11.97 16.74
N TYR A 106 -3.53 11.10 15.99
CA TYR A 106 -3.96 9.77 16.42
C TYR A 106 -3.61 8.75 15.35
N LEU A 107 -3.42 7.50 15.78
CA LEU A 107 -3.47 6.36 14.87
C LEU A 107 -4.90 5.85 14.80
N ARG A 108 -5.47 5.80 13.60
CA ARG A 108 -6.80 5.23 13.36
C ARG A 108 -6.65 3.93 12.60
N VAL A 109 -7.37 2.91 13.02
CA VAL A 109 -7.61 1.67 12.28
C VAL A 109 -9.10 1.35 12.32
N PHE A 110 -9.65 0.87 11.21
CA PHE A 110 -10.98 0.26 11.19
C PHE A 110 -10.87 -1.22 11.50
N GLN A 111 -11.74 -1.72 12.37
CA GLN A 111 -11.92 -3.15 12.63
C GLN A 111 -13.41 -3.48 12.52
N GLY A 112 -13.71 -4.66 11.97
CA GLY A 112 -15.08 -5.14 11.84
C GLY A 112 -15.18 -6.29 10.86
N THR A 113 -16.42 -6.71 10.61
CA THR A 113 -16.73 -7.72 9.59
C THR A 113 -16.86 -7.03 8.24
N LEU A 114 -16.21 -7.57 7.21
CA LEU A 114 -16.39 -7.13 5.83
C LEU A 114 -17.80 -7.59 5.37
N MET A 115 -18.73 -6.66 5.13
CA MET A 115 -20.06 -6.98 4.60
C MET A 115 -20.36 -6.17 3.34
N GLY A 116 -20.65 -6.87 2.25
CA GLY A 116 -21.10 -6.28 0.98
C GLY A 116 -19.99 -5.68 0.12
N PHE A 117 -20.33 -5.43 -1.14
CA PHE A 117 -19.50 -4.71 -2.10
C PHE A 117 -20.07 -3.30 -2.23
N MET A 118 -19.24 -2.28 -2.09
CA MET A 118 -19.56 -0.95 -2.63
C MET A 118 -19.23 -0.95 -4.12
N ASP A 119 -20.07 -0.29 -4.91
CA ASP A 119 -19.85 -0.07 -6.33
C ASP A 119 -20.19 1.40 -6.61
N LEU A 120 -19.25 2.15 -7.17
CA LEU A 120 -19.44 3.52 -7.65
C LEU A 120 -20.11 3.58 -9.03
N GLY A 121 -20.74 2.48 -9.45
CA GLY A 121 -21.54 2.39 -10.66
C GLY A 121 -20.72 2.15 -11.92
N GLY A 122 -19.52 1.56 -11.78
CA GLY A 122 -18.61 1.26 -12.88
C GLY A 122 -19.11 0.08 -13.71
N TYR A 123 -18.47 -1.08 -13.56
CA TYR A 123 -18.77 -2.29 -14.33
C TYR A 123 -20.22 -2.77 -14.19
N ARG A 124 -20.85 -2.63 -13.01
CA ARG A 124 -22.23 -3.08 -12.80
C ARG A 124 -23.28 -2.05 -13.27
N GLY A 125 -22.83 -0.91 -13.79
CA GLY A 125 -23.68 0.22 -14.17
C GLY A 125 -24.29 0.93 -12.94
N GLY A 126 -25.16 1.90 -13.19
CA GLY A 126 -25.79 2.70 -12.14
C GLY A 126 -24.99 3.93 -11.71
N SER A 127 -23.91 4.27 -12.43
CA SER A 127 -23.24 5.56 -12.27
C SER A 127 -24.14 6.70 -12.75
N ASP A 128 -24.19 7.78 -11.97
CA ASP A 128 -24.83 9.04 -12.36
C ASP A 128 -24.04 9.80 -13.44
N PHE A 129 -22.82 9.35 -13.75
CA PHE A 129 -21.93 9.93 -14.75
C PHE A 129 -21.68 8.97 -15.90
N GLU A 130 -21.61 9.52 -17.11
CA GLU A 130 -21.07 8.85 -18.28
C GLU A 130 -19.58 8.56 -18.09
N ILE A 131 -19.20 7.30 -18.32
CA ILE A 131 -17.82 6.82 -18.23
C ILE A 131 -17.47 6.22 -19.59
N ALA A 132 -16.36 6.67 -20.19
CA ALA A 132 -15.88 6.10 -21.44
C ALA A 132 -15.60 4.59 -21.30
N GLU A 133 -15.88 3.81 -22.34
CA GLU A 133 -15.71 2.34 -22.32
C GLU A 133 -14.27 1.92 -21.93
N THR A 134 -13.26 2.68 -22.38
CA THR A 134 -11.86 2.44 -22.05
C THR A 134 -11.53 2.72 -20.58
N GLU A 135 -12.39 3.46 -19.86
CA GLU A 135 -12.17 3.95 -18.50
C GLU A 135 -12.96 3.19 -17.42
N VAL A 136 -13.88 2.29 -17.80
CA VAL A 136 -14.72 1.49 -16.89
C VAL A 136 -13.89 0.81 -15.80
N PHE A 137 -14.27 0.96 -14.54
CA PHE A 137 -13.61 0.35 -13.39
C PHE A 137 -14.54 -0.68 -12.73
N ALA A 138 -14.01 -1.53 -11.85
CA ALA A 138 -14.83 -2.49 -11.13
C ALA A 138 -14.27 -2.80 -9.74
N PHE A 139 -15.19 -3.06 -8.81
CA PHE A 139 -14.87 -3.52 -7.46
C PHE A 139 -13.89 -2.57 -6.77
N GLU A 140 -14.21 -1.28 -6.79
CA GLU A 140 -13.30 -0.26 -6.30
C GLU A 140 -13.20 -0.23 -4.77
N HIS A 141 -12.02 0.17 -4.29
CA HIS A 141 -11.75 0.37 -2.88
C HIS A 141 -11.11 1.73 -2.62
N HIS A 142 -11.14 2.14 -1.36
CA HIS A 142 -10.44 3.35 -0.89
C HIS A 142 -10.77 4.63 -1.66
N ALA A 143 -12.06 4.83 -1.99
CA ALA A 143 -12.53 6.08 -2.57
C ALA A 143 -12.30 7.25 -1.59
N ARG A 144 -11.69 8.33 -2.09
CA ARG A 144 -11.39 9.55 -1.34
C ARG A 144 -11.74 10.77 -2.15
N PHE A 145 -12.46 11.70 -1.54
CA PHE A 145 -12.62 13.05 -2.04
C PHE A 145 -11.27 13.78 -2.04
N ARG A 146 -10.94 14.42 -3.17
CA ARG A 146 -9.68 15.15 -3.38
C ARG A 146 -9.86 16.65 -3.51
N GLY A 147 -11.08 17.11 -3.73
CA GLY A 147 -11.39 18.52 -3.83
C GLY A 147 -12.56 18.75 -4.76
N ARG A 148 -13.07 19.98 -4.69
CA ARG A 148 -14.14 20.47 -5.55
C ARG A 148 -13.79 21.88 -5.98
N SER A 149 -14.11 22.20 -7.23
CA SER A 149 -14.08 23.56 -7.76
C SER A 149 -14.99 24.49 -6.95
N LEU A 150 -14.69 25.79 -6.96
CA LEU A 150 -15.41 26.80 -6.18
C LEU A 150 -16.90 26.89 -6.54
N ASP A 151 -17.23 26.69 -7.82
CA ASP A 151 -18.61 26.69 -8.31
C ASP A 151 -19.31 25.34 -8.13
N GLY A 152 -18.63 24.33 -7.59
CA GLY A 152 -19.18 23.01 -7.33
C GLY A 152 -19.31 22.12 -8.57
N SER A 153 -18.96 22.61 -9.76
CA SER A 153 -19.20 21.92 -11.04
C SER A 153 -18.28 20.73 -11.28
N LEU A 154 -17.04 20.82 -10.81
CA LEU A 154 -16.01 19.78 -10.88
C LEU A 154 -15.68 19.24 -9.50
N GLU A 155 -15.74 17.93 -9.33
CA GLU A 155 -15.30 17.19 -8.16
C GLU A 155 -14.17 16.23 -8.55
N THR A 156 -13.14 16.07 -7.72
CA THR A 156 -12.07 15.10 -7.96
C THR A 156 -12.09 14.04 -6.87
N ILE A 157 -12.04 12.78 -7.29
CA ILE A 157 -11.94 11.62 -6.41
C ILE A 157 -10.72 10.76 -6.79
N SER A 158 -10.18 10.03 -5.82
CA SER A 158 -9.22 8.96 -6.08
C SER A 158 -9.72 7.65 -5.50
N PHE A 159 -9.46 6.54 -6.16
CA PHE A 159 -9.84 5.20 -5.70
C PHE A 159 -8.90 4.14 -6.28
N PHE A 160 -8.93 2.96 -5.68
CA PHE A 160 -8.27 1.76 -6.18
C PHE A 160 -9.27 0.98 -7.03
N ASP A 161 -8.94 0.67 -8.27
CA ASP A 161 -9.72 -0.13 -9.21
C ASP A 161 -9.16 -1.54 -9.26
N ASN A 162 -9.84 -2.51 -8.64
CA ASN A 162 -9.40 -3.90 -8.70
C ASN A 162 -9.44 -4.41 -10.15
N GLY A 163 -10.47 -4.05 -10.92
CA GLY A 163 -10.67 -4.55 -12.28
C GLY A 163 -10.98 -6.05 -12.37
N ALA A 164 -11.14 -6.71 -11.22
CA ALA A 164 -11.38 -8.14 -11.08
C ALA A 164 -12.09 -8.44 -9.77
N HIS A 165 -12.71 -9.62 -9.70
CA HIS A 165 -13.26 -10.22 -8.49
C HIS A 165 -13.04 -11.74 -8.52
N SER A 166 -13.68 -12.49 -7.62
CA SER A 166 -13.71 -13.96 -7.65
C SER A 166 -13.98 -14.47 -9.07
N ALA A 167 -13.21 -15.49 -9.47
CA ALA A 167 -13.33 -16.07 -10.80
C ALA A 167 -14.79 -16.47 -11.11
N PRO A 168 -15.30 -16.22 -12.33
CA PRO A 168 -14.56 -15.80 -13.53
C PRO A 168 -14.53 -14.28 -13.78
N VAL A 169 -14.89 -13.43 -12.81
CA VAL A 169 -15.07 -12.00 -13.07
C VAL A 169 -13.73 -11.27 -13.16
N GLN A 170 -13.33 -10.89 -14.37
CA GLN A 170 -12.16 -10.05 -14.61
C GLN A 170 -12.39 -9.19 -15.85
N ILE A 171 -12.43 -7.87 -15.66
CA ILE A 171 -12.67 -6.91 -16.74
C ILE A 171 -11.38 -6.26 -17.23
N ARG A 172 -10.29 -6.39 -16.47
CA ARG A 172 -8.96 -5.86 -16.80
C ARG A 172 -7.85 -6.84 -16.44
N PRO A 173 -6.72 -6.82 -17.18
CA PRO A 173 -5.61 -7.72 -16.92
C PRO A 173 -4.91 -7.47 -15.58
N TYR A 174 -4.92 -6.23 -15.08
CA TYR A 174 -4.27 -5.80 -13.84
C TYR A 174 -5.10 -4.71 -13.14
N SER A 175 -4.85 -4.54 -11.83
CA SER A 175 -5.46 -3.49 -11.02
C SER A 175 -4.82 -2.12 -11.28
N ARG A 176 -5.50 -1.05 -10.87
CA ARG A 176 -5.06 0.33 -11.11
C ARG A 176 -5.37 1.24 -9.93
N ALA A 177 -4.50 2.21 -9.66
CA ALA A 177 -4.87 3.37 -8.86
C ALA A 177 -5.38 4.50 -9.77
N ARG A 178 -6.51 5.10 -9.42
CA ARG A 178 -7.24 6.05 -10.27
C ARG A 178 -7.39 7.41 -9.60
N VAL A 179 -7.29 8.47 -10.39
CA VAL A 179 -7.74 9.82 -10.06
C VAL A 179 -8.69 10.28 -11.16
N VAL A 180 -9.93 10.57 -10.79
CA VAL A 180 -11.02 10.87 -11.71
C VAL A 180 -11.64 12.21 -11.33
N GLN A 181 -11.99 12.99 -12.34
CA GLN A 181 -12.80 14.19 -12.21
C GLN A 181 -14.23 13.90 -12.64
N LEU A 182 -15.18 14.28 -11.80
CA LEU A 182 -16.61 14.23 -12.07
C LEU A 182 -17.06 15.64 -12.44
N ASN A 183 -17.67 15.78 -13.62
CA ASN A 183 -18.28 17.03 -14.07
C ASN A 183 -19.79 16.95 -13.85
N HIS A 184 -20.30 17.66 -12.84
CA HIS A 184 -21.71 17.69 -12.44
C HIS A 184 -22.59 18.48 -13.41
N THR A 185 -22.00 19.28 -14.30
CA THR A 185 -22.76 20.03 -15.33
C THR A 185 -22.99 19.19 -16.57
N SER A 186 -21.96 18.49 -17.04
CA SER A 186 -22.07 17.63 -18.23
C SER A 186 -22.48 16.20 -17.90
N GLY A 187 -22.38 15.78 -16.63
CA GLY A 187 -22.62 14.39 -16.23
C GLY A 187 -21.55 13.43 -16.73
N VAL A 188 -20.29 13.88 -16.90
CA VAL A 188 -19.20 13.06 -17.45
C VAL A 188 -18.12 12.85 -16.40
N ALA A 189 -17.63 11.60 -16.27
CA ALA A 189 -16.46 11.25 -15.49
C ALA A 189 -15.23 11.13 -16.41
N THR A 190 -14.16 11.85 -16.07
CA THR A 190 -12.91 11.88 -16.85
C THR A 190 -11.73 11.42 -16.02
N SER A 191 -10.93 10.51 -16.56
CA SER A 191 -9.67 10.10 -15.91
C SER A 191 -8.66 11.24 -15.96
N LEU A 192 -8.20 11.69 -14.80
CA LEU A 192 -7.09 12.66 -14.70
C LEU A 192 -5.75 11.94 -14.65
N ARG A 193 -5.67 10.82 -13.90
CA ARG A 193 -4.47 10.00 -13.76
C ARG A 193 -4.85 8.54 -13.54
N THR A 194 -4.05 7.65 -14.13
CA THR A 194 -4.14 6.20 -13.95
C THR A 194 -2.73 5.69 -13.68
N TYR A 195 -2.57 4.88 -12.64
CA TYR A 195 -1.33 4.18 -12.31
C TYR A 195 -1.61 2.69 -12.36
N ASP A 196 -1.04 2.01 -13.34
CA ASP A 196 -1.22 0.56 -13.51
C ASP A 196 -0.36 -0.20 -12.51
N ALA A 197 -0.84 -1.35 -12.05
CA ALA A 197 -0.07 -2.19 -11.14
C ALA A 197 1.23 -2.69 -11.80
N PRO A 198 2.37 -2.67 -11.08
CA PRO A 198 3.61 -3.23 -11.59
C PRO A 198 3.46 -4.75 -11.80
N ASP A 199 4.34 -5.33 -12.62
CA ASP A 199 4.43 -6.78 -12.84
C ASP A 199 3.12 -7.48 -13.28
N GLY A 200 2.13 -6.71 -13.76
CA GLY A 200 0.81 -7.22 -14.14
C GLY A 200 -0.02 -7.70 -12.94
N LEU A 201 0.22 -7.17 -11.74
CA LEU A 201 -0.52 -7.56 -10.54
C LEU A 201 -2.03 -7.27 -10.69
N SER A 202 -2.83 -8.27 -10.35
CA SER A 202 -4.29 -8.18 -10.35
C SER A 202 -4.81 -8.62 -8.98
N ALA A 203 -5.31 -7.64 -8.22
CA ALA A 203 -5.95 -7.88 -6.95
C ALA A 203 -7.46 -8.02 -7.17
N ARG A 204 -8.07 -9.10 -6.67
CA ARG A 204 -9.53 -9.33 -6.78
C ARG A 204 -10.32 -8.68 -5.66
N THR A 205 -9.63 -8.27 -4.60
CA THR A 205 -10.22 -7.65 -3.42
C THR A 205 -9.24 -6.64 -2.83
N GLN A 206 -9.80 -5.60 -2.22
CA GLN A 206 -9.06 -4.62 -1.42
C GLN A 206 -8.03 -3.84 -2.24
N GLY A 207 -7.15 -3.14 -1.53
CA GLY A 207 -6.19 -2.22 -2.11
C GLY A 207 -6.52 -0.78 -1.73
N SER A 208 -5.51 0.08 -1.83
CA SER A 208 -5.66 1.47 -1.45
C SER A 208 -4.71 2.36 -2.25
N VAL A 209 -5.13 3.62 -2.44
CA VAL A 209 -4.33 4.67 -3.08
C VAL A 209 -4.20 5.88 -2.17
N GLN A 210 -2.98 6.36 -1.97
CA GLN A 210 -2.66 7.58 -1.25
C GLN A 210 -1.82 8.52 -2.11
N LEU A 211 -2.39 9.67 -2.46
CA LEU A 211 -1.70 10.78 -3.11
C LEU A 211 -1.06 11.69 -2.06
N PHE A 212 0.16 12.15 -2.30
CA PHE A 212 0.91 13.09 -1.45
C PHE A 212 1.03 14.48 -2.08
N PRO A 213 1.20 15.56 -1.26
CA PRO A 213 1.30 16.93 -1.76
C PRO A 213 2.47 17.17 -2.73
N ASN A 214 3.55 16.39 -2.61
CA ASN A 214 4.70 16.45 -3.50
C ASN A 214 4.45 15.81 -4.88
N GLY A 215 3.28 15.22 -5.10
CA GLY A 215 2.90 14.53 -6.34
C GLY A 215 3.19 13.02 -6.37
N ASN A 216 3.87 12.48 -5.36
CA ASN A 216 4.08 11.04 -5.22
C ASN A 216 2.77 10.31 -4.88
N VAL A 217 2.72 9.03 -5.20
CA VAL A 217 1.59 8.15 -4.94
C VAL A 217 2.10 6.89 -4.27
N PHE A 218 1.46 6.50 -3.18
CA PHE A 218 1.63 5.19 -2.57
C PHE A 218 0.40 4.35 -2.84
N VAL A 219 0.61 3.12 -3.28
CA VAL A 219 -0.44 2.17 -3.62
C VAL A 219 -0.21 0.87 -2.87
N ASP A 220 -1.25 0.42 -2.18
CA ASP A 220 -1.37 -0.94 -1.67
C ASP A 220 -2.16 -1.76 -2.69
N TRP A 221 -1.55 -2.80 -3.23
CA TRP A 221 -2.11 -3.68 -4.25
C TRP A 221 -2.97 -4.81 -3.65
N GLY A 222 -3.57 -4.59 -2.49
CA GLY A 222 -4.66 -5.41 -1.94
C GLY A 222 -4.24 -6.85 -1.70
N GLU A 223 -5.08 -7.82 -2.12
CA GLU A 223 -4.77 -9.24 -1.91
C GLU A 223 -3.49 -9.73 -2.61
N ALA A 224 -2.93 -8.95 -3.55
CA ALA A 224 -1.66 -9.29 -4.17
C ALA A 224 -0.47 -9.18 -3.20
N GLY A 225 -0.66 -8.57 -2.02
CA GLY A 225 0.35 -8.52 -0.96
C GLY A 225 1.58 -7.68 -1.31
N ALA A 226 1.38 -6.62 -2.10
CA ALA A 226 2.45 -5.73 -2.57
C ALA A 226 2.09 -4.27 -2.33
N VAL A 227 3.11 -3.42 -2.16
CA VAL A 227 2.97 -1.95 -2.08
C VAL A 227 4.01 -1.28 -2.96
N THR A 228 3.70 -0.09 -3.48
CA THR A 228 4.63 0.75 -4.28
C THR A 228 4.43 2.22 -4.04
#